data_AF-A0A928SR75-F1
#
_entry.id   AF-A0A928SR75-F1
#
_cell.length_a   1.000
_cell.length_b   1.000
_cell.length_c   1.000
_cell.angle_alpha   90.00
_cell.angle_beta   90.00
_cell.angle_gamma   90.00
#
_symmetry.space_group_name_H-M   'P 1'
#
loop_
_entity.id
_entity.type
_entity.pdbx_description
1 polymer ?
#
loop_
_entity_poly.entity_id
_entity_poly.type
_entity_poly.pdbx_seq_one_letter_code
_entity_poly.pdbx_strand_id
1 'polypeptide(L)'
;MADNTSFEFGEILSATRQLQRDLRTATEGSEDPTVNALSREVDEVRIVGASSDAPSLTIAFVGQYNAGKGTILRVLTGREDIVIDSDVCTDAVTAYDWNGVRLLDTPGIHAGHPDHDEKTYAIIDRADLLVFLVTNELFDDTIGRHFRELAFNRQHARRMLLVVNKMDQDPGSPETKRPDIEKVTAPLSLADLRGVFVDARSWLAAQGADDEDRADLLEIANIGALTDALNAFIAERGLAGRLSAPLITMRGIAEQASALLSTDFPEERAALELLHRKRSILLASRGRLRTAMSGVISRAVADIGKYGDEVAEAIEPGKTEKDVEALHSAAQRRASARSAALSDEARQCIETELGELRRQLEALRDGVLARELSGQVEGGAPRDAALGDYAPPAWQARSKEEVLADWPVKAKKVGNVAKEIGEWAARWATGPAADGASAFGATAARGSDAHKAVYNVGKFFGVKFQPWGAVKVARAVGNAGRVISAIGGVLAVVAQIAEDRQQEQHRLQLRNARDGVRSAYRDSALSVQAAFWEQFESFLGDFYDSELLAIDELVEDLVGKRTERRSGADSFQSMEQRAAKLIDQITTKRLQAPAA
;
A
#
# COMPACT_ATOMS: atom_id res chain seq x y z
N MET A 1 -3.83 -26.05 41.78
CA MET A 1 -3.07 -25.27 40.77
C MET A 1 -3.70 -25.63 39.43
N ALA A 2 -3.87 -24.69 38.50
CA ALA A 2 -4.43 -25.05 37.18
C ALA A 2 -3.49 -26.06 36.51
N ASP A 3 -3.98 -27.24 36.16
CA ASP A 3 -3.19 -28.30 35.54
C ASP A 3 -2.75 -27.83 34.14
N ASN A 4 -1.58 -27.20 34.08
CA ASN A 4 -1.06 -26.59 32.86
C ASN A 4 -0.56 -27.70 31.94
N THR A 5 -1.31 -27.96 30.88
CA THR A 5 -1.00 -29.01 29.89
C THR A 5 -0.36 -28.45 28.62
N SER A 6 0.12 -27.20 28.65
CA SER A 6 0.80 -26.57 27.52
C SER A 6 2.10 -27.31 27.17
N PHE A 7 2.16 -27.81 25.93
CA PHE A 7 3.34 -28.45 25.39
C PHE A 7 4.18 -27.45 24.59
N GLU A 8 5.17 -26.87 25.26
CA GLU A 8 5.87 -25.66 24.82
C GLU A 8 6.67 -25.87 23.52
N PHE A 9 7.30 -27.04 23.34
CA PHE A 9 8.01 -27.34 22.09
C PHE A 9 7.05 -27.34 20.90
N GLY A 10 5.84 -27.88 21.08
CA GLY A 10 4.80 -27.89 20.06
C GLY A 10 4.33 -26.49 19.69
N GLU A 11 4.17 -25.61 20.69
CA GLU A 11 3.83 -24.20 20.46
C GLU A 11 4.92 -23.46 19.67
N ILE A 12 6.19 -23.63 20.05
CA ILE A 12 7.33 -23.01 19.35
C ILE A 12 7.41 -23.55 17.91
N LEU A 13 7.24 -24.85 17.71
CA LEU A 13 7.23 -25.47 16.38
C LEU A 13 6.09 -24.94 15.51
N SER A 14 4.88 -24.83 16.07
CA SER A 14 3.72 -24.27 15.38
C SER A 14 3.96 -22.81 14.97
N ALA A 15 4.48 -21.99 15.89
CA ALA A 15 4.83 -20.60 15.61
C ALA A 15 5.92 -20.47 14.55
N THR A 16 6.92 -21.36 14.56
CA THR A 16 7.99 -21.43 13.55
C THR A 16 7.43 -21.77 12.17
N ARG A 17 6.52 -22.74 12.06
CA ARG A 17 5.84 -23.10 10.80
C ARG A 17 4.92 -21.98 10.29
N GLN A 18 4.28 -21.24 11.20
CA GLN A 18 3.49 -20.07 10.80
C GLN A 18 4.40 -18.96 10.26
N LEU A 19 5.53 -18.68 10.93
CA LEU A 19 6.50 -17.70 10.46
C LEU A 19 7.02 -18.03 9.06
N GLN A 20 7.35 -19.30 8.76
CA GLN A 20 7.79 -19.70 7.41
C GLN A 20 6.71 -19.42 6.36
N ARG A 21 5.45 -19.74 6.66
CA ARG A 21 4.32 -19.47 5.74
C ARG A 21 4.11 -17.98 5.51
N ASP A 22 4.17 -17.18 6.57
CA ASP A 22 4.03 -15.73 6.49
C ASP A 22 5.17 -15.13 5.64
N LEU A 23 6.41 -15.57 5.89
CA LEU A 23 7.60 -15.12 5.17
C LEU A 23 7.56 -15.50 3.69
N ARG A 24 7.14 -16.74 3.37
CA ARG A 24 6.91 -17.19 1.99
C ARG A 24 5.86 -16.33 1.29
N THR A 25 4.71 -16.13 1.93
CA THR A 25 3.62 -15.33 1.36
C THR A 25 4.06 -13.88 1.09
N ALA A 26 4.78 -13.28 2.04
CA ALA A 26 5.25 -11.90 1.91
C ALA A 26 6.37 -11.74 0.85
N THR A 27 7.27 -12.70 0.74
CA THR A 27 8.30 -12.70 -0.31
C THR A 27 7.68 -12.92 -1.69
N GLU A 28 6.87 -13.98 -1.87
CA GLU A 28 6.16 -14.26 -3.14
C GLU A 28 5.24 -13.11 -3.58
N GLY A 29 4.58 -12.45 -2.62
CA GLY A 29 3.69 -11.30 -2.88
C GLY A 29 4.41 -9.97 -3.09
N SER A 30 5.73 -9.90 -2.91
CA SER A 30 6.48 -8.65 -3.07
C SER A 30 6.63 -8.25 -4.54
N GLU A 31 6.35 -6.99 -4.85
CA GLU A 31 6.65 -6.43 -6.18
C GLU A 31 8.15 -6.16 -6.42
N ASP A 32 8.96 -6.17 -5.35
CA ASP A 32 10.42 -6.08 -5.48
C ASP A 32 10.97 -7.46 -5.89
N PRO A 33 11.61 -7.59 -7.06
CA PRO A 33 12.05 -8.90 -7.54
C PRO A 33 13.19 -9.49 -6.72
N THR A 34 13.98 -8.66 -6.03
CA THR A 34 15.06 -9.13 -5.16
C THR A 34 14.45 -9.75 -3.91
N VAL A 35 13.42 -9.10 -3.34
CA VAL A 35 12.66 -9.65 -2.21
C VAL A 35 11.86 -10.88 -2.63
N ASN A 36 11.28 -10.87 -3.83
CA ASN A 36 10.58 -12.02 -4.39
C ASN A 36 11.50 -13.24 -4.56
N ALA A 37 12.74 -13.02 -5.01
CA ALA A 37 13.73 -14.08 -5.17
C ALA A 37 14.08 -14.79 -3.86
N LEU A 38 13.97 -14.09 -2.71
CA LEU A 38 14.19 -14.68 -1.38
C LEU A 38 13.17 -15.78 -1.04
N SER A 39 12.02 -15.86 -1.72
CA SER A 39 11.05 -16.96 -1.54
C SER A 39 11.68 -18.34 -1.74
N ARG A 40 12.67 -18.45 -2.64
CA ARG A 40 13.42 -19.69 -2.87
C ARG A 40 14.27 -20.07 -1.66
N GLU A 41 14.87 -19.09 -0.99
CA GLU A 41 15.63 -19.31 0.23
C GLU A 41 14.72 -19.73 1.39
N VAL A 42 13.51 -19.15 1.48
CA VAL A 42 12.49 -19.57 2.47
C VAL A 42 12.08 -21.03 2.26
N ASP A 43 11.98 -21.47 1.00
CA ASP A 43 11.65 -22.84 0.61
C ASP A 43 12.75 -23.85 0.93
N GLU A 44 14.00 -23.40 1.01
CA GLU A 44 15.13 -24.22 1.43
C GLU A 44 15.19 -24.38 2.95
N VAL A 45 14.51 -23.53 3.73
CA VAL A 45 14.45 -23.67 5.19
C VAL A 45 13.73 -24.96 5.57
N ARG A 46 14.48 -25.91 6.13
CA ARG A 46 13.96 -27.20 6.62
C ARG A 46 13.59 -27.10 8.10
N ILE A 47 12.30 -27.20 8.42
CA ILE A 47 11.80 -27.29 9.79
C ILE A 47 11.62 -28.77 10.18
N VAL A 48 11.94 -29.10 11.43
CA VAL A 48 11.75 -30.42 12.05
C VAL A 48 10.32 -30.92 11.82
N GLY A 49 10.20 -32.17 11.34
CA GLY A 49 8.94 -32.83 11.03
C GLY A 49 8.22 -32.35 9.77
N ALA A 50 8.85 -31.49 8.95
CA ALA A 50 8.26 -31.00 7.69
C ALA A 50 8.74 -31.75 6.43
N SER A 51 9.82 -32.54 6.51
CA SER A 51 10.37 -33.32 5.38
C SER A 51 11.18 -34.53 5.88
N SER A 52 11.55 -35.45 4.97
CA SER A 52 12.43 -36.59 5.28
C SER A 52 13.79 -36.18 5.84
N ASP A 53 14.28 -35.01 5.43
CA ASP A 53 15.64 -34.52 5.72
C ASP A 53 15.70 -33.76 7.05
N ALA A 54 14.54 -33.49 7.65
CA ALA A 54 14.40 -32.91 8.98
C ALA A 54 13.39 -33.75 9.78
N PRO A 55 13.79 -34.93 10.30
CA PRO A 55 12.87 -35.85 10.95
C PRO A 55 12.21 -35.24 12.18
N SER A 56 10.93 -35.58 12.43
CA SER A 56 10.22 -35.17 13.64
C SER A 56 10.99 -35.60 14.90
N LEU A 57 10.85 -34.81 15.97
CA LEU A 57 11.25 -35.27 17.29
C LEU A 57 10.46 -36.54 17.64
N THR A 58 11.13 -37.57 18.16
CA THR A 58 10.50 -38.86 18.47
C THR A 58 10.59 -39.19 19.96
N ILE A 59 9.46 -39.60 20.55
CA ILE A 59 9.39 -40.02 21.95
C ILE A 59 8.80 -41.43 21.98
N ALA A 60 9.58 -42.42 22.41
CA ALA A 60 9.13 -43.80 22.51
C ALA A 60 8.56 -44.11 23.88
N PHE A 61 7.32 -44.63 23.92
CA PHE A 61 6.65 -45.10 25.13
C PHE A 61 6.89 -46.59 25.28
N VAL A 62 7.65 -46.98 26.30
CA VAL A 62 8.07 -48.35 26.57
C VAL A 62 7.63 -48.74 27.98
N GLY A 63 7.25 -49.98 28.22
CA GLY A 63 6.81 -50.42 29.55
C GLY A 63 6.05 -51.72 29.52
N GLN A 64 5.64 -52.23 30.69
CA GLN A 64 4.90 -53.50 30.76
C GLN A 64 3.61 -53.47 29.94
N TYR A 65 3.13 -54.65 29.56
CA TYR A 65 1.77 -54.78 29.07
C TYR A 65 0.77 -54.30 30.13
N ASN A 66 -0.29 -53.59 29.71
CA ASN A 66 -1.25 -52.97 30.62
C ASN A 66 -0.66 -51.91 31.59
N ALA A 67 0.50 -51.31 31.29
CA ALA A 67 1.01 -50.14 32.06
C ALA A 67 0.17 -48.86 31.86
N GLY A 68 -0.75 -48.86 30.90
CA GLY A 68 -1.53 -47.69 30.50
C GLY A 68 -0.84 -46.79 29.46
N LYS A 69 0.07 -47.35 28.64
CA LYS A 69 0.71 -46.65 27.49
C LYS A 69 -0.33 -46.00 26.56
N GLY A 70 -1.25 -46.80 26.03
CA GLY A 70 -2.32 -46.30 25.15
C GLY A 70 -3.22 -45.24 25.82
N THR A 71 -3.49 -45.39 27.12
CA THR A 71 -4.27 -44.39 27.89
C THR A 71 -3.52 -43.06 27.98
N ILE A 72 -2.24 -43.07 28.34
CA ILE A 72 -1.41 -41.84 28.39
C ILE A 72 -1.30 -41.21 26.99
N LEU A 73 -1.09 -42.02 25.95
CA LEU A 73 -1.03 -41.51 24.57
C LEU A 73 -2.33 -40.84 24.15
N ARG A 74 -3.50 -41.42 24.49
CA ARG A 74 -4.81 -40.79 24.27
C ARG A 74 -4.97 -39.48 25.01
N VAL A 75 -4.55 -39.45 26.28
CA VAL A 75 -4.59 -38.23 27.10
C VAL A 75 -3.73 -37.12 26.49
N LEU A 76 -2.49 -37.42 26.09
CA LEU A 76 -1.58 -36.42 25.52
C LEU A 76 -2.04 -35.93 24.14
N THR A 77 -2.50 -36.84 23.28
CA THR A 77 -2.87 -36.52 21.89
C THR A 77 -4.32 -36.04 21.72
N GLY A 78 -5.18 -36.27 22.71
CA GLY A 78 -6.63 -36.04 22.62
C GLY A 78 -7.35 -36.96 21.62
N ARG A 79 -6.72 -38.07 21.22
CA ARG A 79 -7.20 -38.96 20.16
C ARG A 79 -8.08 -40.09 20.68
N GLU A 80 -9.34 -40.09 20.27
CA GLU A 80 -10.33 -41.11 20.62
C GLU A 80 -10.14 -42.43 19.85
N ASP A 81 -9.40 -42.43 18.73
CA ASP A 81 -9.12 -43.61 17.90
C ASP A 81 -8.06 -44.56 18.49
N ILE A 82 -7.38 -44.16 19.56
CA ILE A 82 -6.43 -45.00 20.27
C ILE A 82 -7.18 -46.04 21.08
N VAL A 83 -7.09 -47.30 20.64
CA VAL A 83 -7.74 -48.44 21.29
C VAL A 83 -7.12 -48.68 22.67
N ILE A 84 -7.90 -48.48 23.72
CA ILE A 84 -7.54 -48.84 25.10
C ILE A 84 -8.17 -50.19 25.41
N ASP A 85 -7.49 -51.26 25.02
CA ASP A 85 -7.90 -52.61 25.40
C ASP A 85 -6.74 -53.31 26.12
N SER A 86 -7.04 -53.96 27.23
CA SER A 86 -6.11 -54.79 27.98
C SER A 86 -5.86 -56.15 27.34
N ASP A 87 -6.49 -56.46 26.20
CA ASP A 87 -6.27 -57.70 25.41
C ASP A 87 -5.73 -57.45 23.99
N VAL A 88 -5.61 -56.20 23.53
CA VAL A 88 -5.04 -55.89 22.20
C VAL A 88 -3.53 -55.75 22.32
N CYS A 89 -2.80 -56.71 21.75
CA CYS A 89 -1.35 -56.59 21.56
C CYS A 89 -1.12 -55.69 20.35
N THR A 90 -0.46 -54.54 20.54
CA THR A 90 0.08 -53.78 19.40
C THR A 90 1.21 -54.61 18.81
N ASP A 91 0.93 -55.42 17.80
CA ASP A 91 1.91 -56.29 17.13
C ASP A 91 2.97 -55.48 16.33
N ALA A 92 2.78 -54.17 16.18
CA ALA A 92 3.68 -53.26 15.51
C ALA A 92 3.77 -51.90 16.23
N VAL A 93 4.94 -51.25 16.12
CA VAL A 93 5.13 -49.88 16.62
C VAL A 93 4.21 -48.94 15.85
N THR A 94 3.37 -48.22 16.59
CA THR A 94 2.44 -47.22 16.02
C THR A 94 2.93 -45.82 16.37
N ALA A 95 2.78 -44.87 15.43
CA ALA A 95 3.23 -43.50 15.61
C ALA A 95 2.05 -42.52 15.60
N TYR A 96 1.98 -41.67 16.62
CA TYR A 96 0.97 -40.63 16.76
C TYR A 96 1.62 -39.25 16.71
N ASP A 97 0.96 -38.28 16.06
CA ASP A 97 1.40 -36.88 16.10
C ASP A 97 0.88 -36.20 17.38
N TRP A 98 1.78 -35.53 18.07
CA TRP A 98 1.50 -34.70 19.23
C TRP A 98 2.19 -33.35 19.02
N ASN A 99 1.44 -32.39 18.46
CA ASN A 99 1.92 -31.04 18.17
C ASN A 99 3.26 -31.04 17.40
N GLY A 100 3.39 -31.93 16.40
CA GLY A 100 4.59 -32.07 15.56
C GLY A 100 5.72 -32.94 16.13
N VAL A 101 5.55 -33.48 17.35
CA VAL A 101 6.37 -34.54 17.92
C VAL A 101 5.71 -35.89 17.64
N ARG A 102 6.52 -36.89 17.29
CA ARG A 102 6.04 -38.24 17.01
C ARG A 102 6.14 -39.11 18.26
N LEU A 103 5.00 -39.45 18.83
CA LEU A 103 4.90 -40.41 19.93
C LEU A 103 4.88 -41.82 19.36
N LEU A 104 5.83 -42.66 19.75
CA LEU A 104 5.95 -44.05 19.31
C LEU A 104 5.41 -44.96 20.40
N ASP A 105 4.29 -45.64 20.12
CA ASP A 105 3.75 -46.68 20.98
C ASP A 105 4.44 -48.00 20.68
N THR A 106 5.14 -48.55 21.67
CA THR A 106 5.87 -49.81 21.52
C THR A 106 5.10 -50.99 22.13
N PRO A 107 5.18 -52.20 21.55
CA PRO A 107 4.59 -53.41 22.13
C PRO A 107 4.99 -53.60 23.61
N GLY A 108 4.10 -54.18 24.41
CA GLY A 108 4.34 -54.42 25.84
C GLY A 108 5.42 -55.47 26.13
N ILE A 109 6.11 -55.33 27.26
CA ILE A 109 7.15 -56.27 27.71
C ILE A 109 6.48 -57.46 28.44
N HIS A 110 6.22 -58.58 27.73
CA HIS A 110 5.98 -59.99 28.18
C HIS A 110 5.33 -60.76 27.00
N ALA A 111 5.63 -62.01 26.62
CA ALA A 111 6.43 -63.08 27.20
C ALA A 111 6.95 -64.06 26.11
N GLY A 112 8.24 -64.40 26.15
CA GLY A 112 8.75 -65.69 25.66
C GLY A 112 8.99 -65.90 24.15
N HIS A 113 8.93 -64.87 23.30
CA HIS A 113 9.21 -65.01 21.85
C HIS A 113 10.44 -64.20 21.42
N PRO A 114 11.63 -64.83 21.29
CA PRO A 114 12.89 -64.16 20.98
C PRO A 114 12.95 -63.50 19.58
N ASP A 115 12.01 -63.78 18.67
CA ASP A 115 12.08 -63.36 17.27
C ASP A 115 11.38 -62.00 16.96
N HIS A 116 10.65 -61.41 17.92
CA HIS A 116 9.91 -60.14 17.73
C HIS A 116 10.64 -58.88 18.24
N ASP A 117 11.85 -59.03 18.76
CA ASP A 117 12.47 -58.03 19.63
C ASP A 117 13.41 -57.03 18.91
N GLU A 118 14.22 -57.46 17.94
CA GLU A 118 15.25 -56.58 17.36
C GLU A 118 14.69 -55.38 16.58
N LYS A 119 13.59 -55.55 15.85
CA LYS A 119 12.98 -54.44 15.09
C LYS A 119 12.40 -53.38 16.02
N THR A 120 11.79 -53.81 17.13
CA THR A 120 11.24 -52.93 18.15
C THR A 120 12.35 -52.19 18.87
N TYR A 121 13.41 -52.90 19.29
CA TYR A 121 14.60 -52.26 19.87
C TYR A 121 15.28 -51.31 18.90
N ALA A 122 15.36 -51.63 17.61
CA ALA A 122 15.96 -50.72 16.61
C ALA A 122 15.19 -49.40 16.47
N ILE A 123 13.87 -49.40 16.67
CA ILE A 123 13.05 -48.18 16.67
C ILE A 123 13.26 -47.40 17.98
N ILE A 124 13.26 -48.09 19.12
CA ILE A 124 13.55 -47.51 20.44
C ILE A 124 14.95 -46.87 20.45
N ASP A 125 15.94 -47.54 19.86
CA ASP A 125 17.32 -47.09 19.78
C ASP A 125 17.44 -45.78 18.98
N ARG A 126 16.55 -45.55 18.01
CA ARG A 126 16.53 -44.33 17.19
C ARG A 126 15.68 -43.20 17.77
N ALA A 127 14.89 -43.44 18.82
CA ALA A 127 14.04 -42.42 19.42
C ALA A 127 14.87 -41.33 20.12
N ASP A 128 14.42 -40.07 20.06
CA ASP A 128 15.14 -38.97 20.71
C ASP A 128 15.04 -39.04 22.24
N LEU A 129 13.85 -39.42 22.74
CA LEU A 129 13.55 -39.63 24.14
C LEU A 129 12.80 -40.96 24.34
N LEU A 130 12.96 -41.55 25.52
CA LEU A 130 12.20 -42.69 25.98
C LEU A 130 11.39 -42.31 27.22
N VAL A 131 10.12 -42.69 27.23
CA VAL A 131 9.26 -42.68 28.41
C VAL A 131 9.09 -44.14 28.83
N PHE A 132 9.64 -44.50 29.99
CA PHE A 132 9.50 -45.82 30.57
C PHE A 132 8.32 -45.83 31.56
N LEU A 133 7.33 -46.68 31.31
CA LEU A 133 6.09 -46.75 32.06
C LEU A 133 6.05 -47.99 32.95
N VAL A 134 5.75 -47.75 34.22
CA VAL A 134 5.39 -48.78 35.21
C VAL A 134 4.02 -48.47 35.80
N THR A 135 3.37 -49.48 36.36
CA THR A 135 2.15 -49.29 37.16
C THR A 135 2.52 -48.87 38.59
N ASN A 136 1.51 -48.60 39.41
CA ASN A 136 1.64 -48.43 40.86
C ASN A 136 2.37 -49.59 41.56
N GLU A 137 2.36 -50.80 40.99
CA GLU A 137 3.09 -51.99 41.48
C GLU A 137 4.61 -51.92 41.25
N LEU A 138 5.11 -50.89 40.56
CA LEU A 138 6.53 -50.63 40.31
C LEU A 138 7.21 -51.70 39.44
N PHE A 139 8.30 -52.32 39.93
CA PHE A 139 9.15 -53.23 39.17
C PHE A 139 9.04 -54.67 39.70
N ASP A 140 8.66 -55.59 38.82
CA ASP A 140 8.94 -57.01 39.00
C ASP A 140 10.31 -57.40 38.39
N ASP A 141 10.72 -58.67 38.56
CA ASP A 141 12.00 -59.17 38.04
C ASP A 141 12.14 -59.04 36.52
N THR A 142 11.05 -59.08 35.76
CA THR A 142 11.07 -59.01 34.29
C THR A 142 11.16 -57.57 33.82
N ILE A 143 10.30 -56.68 34.35
CA ILE A 143 10.25 -55.25 34.04
C ILE A 143 11.55 -54.59 34.51
N GLY A 144 12.03 -54.94 35.70
CA GLY A 144 13.31 -54.45 36.22
C GLY A 144 14.49 -54.87 35.34
N ARG A 145 14.52 -56.11 34.85
CA ARG A 145 15.55 -56.56 33.89
C ARG A 145 15.48 -55.78 32.58
N HIS A 146 14.28 -55.55 32.06
CA HIS A 146 14.10 -54.79 30.81
C HIS A 146 14.44 -53.30 30.98
N PHE A 147 14.10 -52.69 32.10
CA PHE A 147 14.55 -51.35 32.45
C PHE A 147 16.08 -51.28 32.42
N ARG A 148 16.75 -52.22 33.09
CA ARG A 148 18.22 -52.25 33.14
C ARG A 148 18.85 -52.50 31.78
N GLU A 149 18.24 -53.35 30.95
CA GLU A 149 18.65 -53.57 29.57
C GLU A 149 18.63 -52.26 28.77
N LEU A 150 17.50 -51.55 28.74
CA LEU A 150 17.39 -50.29 28.02
C LEU A 150 18.29 -49.20 28.61
N ALA A 151 18.24 -49.00 29.92
CA ALA A 151 18.92 -47.91 30.59
C ALA A 151 20.46 -48.08 30.55
N PHE A 152 20.98 -49.27 30.86
CA PHE A 152 22.41 -49.48 31.07
C PHE A 152 23.08 -50.24 29.94
N ASN A 153 22.52 -51.36 29.48
CA ASN A 153 23.16 -52.18 28.44
C ASN A 153 23.08 -51.49 27.07
N ARG A 154 21.92 -50.93 26.73
CA ARG A 154 21.73 -50.11 25.51
C ARG A 154 22.05 -48.63 25.70
N GLN A 155 22.41 -48.23 26.93
CA GLN A 155 22.87 -46.88 27.29
C GLN A 155 21.82 -45.76 27.12
N HIS A 156 20.53 -46.09 27.26
CA HIS A 156 19.44 -45.10 27.11
C HIS A 156 19.13 -44.31 28.37
N ALA A 157 19.76 -44.62 29.50
CA ALA A 157 19.50 -44.00 30.81
C ALA A 157 19.38 -42.47 30.75
N ARG A 158 20.32 -41.80 30.07
CA ARG A 158 20.32 -40.33 30.02
C ARG A 158 19.08 -39.79 29.30
N ARG A 159 18.49 -40.53 28.34
CA ARG A 159 17.37 -40.09 27.48
C ARG A 159 16.05 -40.74 27.91
N MET A 160 16.01 -41.28 29.13
CA MET A 160 14.86 -41.95 29.71
C MET A 160 14.18 -41.07 30.75
N LEU A 161 12.85 -41.05 30.70
CA LEU A 161 11.94 -40.47 31.69
C LEU A 161 11.11 -41.61 32.29
N LEU A 162 11.01 -41.70 33.62
CA LEU A 162 10.21 -42.74 34.29
C LEU A 162 8.81 -42.21 34.66
N VAL A 163 7.77 -42.94 34.27
CA VAL A 163 6.38 -42.62 34.62
C VAL A 163 5.78 -43.78 35.40
N VAL A 164 5.29 -43.49 36.59
CA VAL A 164 4.50 -44.40 37.42
C VAL A 164 3.03 -44.05 37.22
N ASN A 165 2.29 -44.92 36.56
CA ASN A 165 0.88 -44.71 36.22
C ASN A 165 -0.04 -45.55 37.11
N LYS A 166 -1.36 -45.27 37.10
CA LYS A 166 -2.40 -45.94 37.91
C LYS A 166 -2.35 -45.62 39.41
N MET A 167 -1.96 -44.39 39.76
CA MET A 167 -1.80 -43.99 41.14
C MET A 167 -3.10 -43.93 41.94
N ASP A 168 -4.26 -43.84 41.29
CA ASP A 168 -5.57 -43.90 41.98
C ASP A 168 -5.81 -45.27 42.65
N GLN A 169 -5.14 -46.32 42.17
CA GLN A 169 -5.33 -47.70 42.63
C GLN A 169 -4.43 -48.08 43.82
N ASP A 170 -3.73 -47.12 44.44
CA ASP A 170 -2.76 -47.37 45.51
C ASP A 170 -2.86 -46.36 46.67
N PRO A 171 -2.93 -46.80 47.93
CA PRO A 171 -2.90 -45.89 49.09
C PRO A 171 -1.50 -45.30 49.38
N GLY A 172 -0.44 -45.80 48.72
CA GLY A 172 0.94 -45.39 48.91
C GLY A 172 1.31 -44.12 48.14
N SER A 173 1.93 -43.15 48.84
CA SER A 173 2.38 -41.90 48.24
C SER A 173 3.66 -42.08 47.38
N PRO A 174 3.98 -41.14 46.48
CA PRO A 174 5.24 -41.11 45.73
C PRO A 174 6.51 -41.35 46.59
N GLU A 175 6.51 -40.84 47.81
CA GLU A 175 7.61 -40.91 48.77
C GLU A 175 7.81 -42.32 49.31
N THR A 176 6.72 -43.06 49.56
CA THR A 176 6.82 -44.44 50.05
C THR A 176 7.29 -45.40 48.96
N LYS A 177 7.04 -45.07 47.68
CA LYS A 177 7.43 -45.85 46.51
C LYS A 177 8.88 -45.61 46.05
N ARG A 178 9.46 -44.44 46.35
CA ARG A 178 10.80 -44.05 45.90
C ARG A 178 11.91 -45.07 46.22
N PRO A 179 12.02 -45.63 47.44
CA PRO A 179 13.10 -46.56 47.77
C PRO A 179 13.06 -47.84 46.92
N ASP A 180 11.87 -48.33 46.58
CA ASP A 180 11.71 -49.54 45.79
C ASP A 180 12.04 -49.31 44.30
N ILE A 181 11.71 -48.14 43.76
CA ILE A 181 12.17 -47.71 42.45
C ILE A 181 13.71 -47.66 42.41
N GLU A 182 14.31 -46.98 43.38
CA GLU A 182 15.75 -46.72 43.40
C GLU A 182 16.60 -47.99 43.58
N LYS A 183 16.05 -49.06 44.19
CA LYS A 183 16.71 -50.39 44.21
C LYS A 183 16.98 -50.93 42.81
N VAL A 184 16.05 -50.71 41.87
CA VAL A 184 16.15 -51.24 40.50
C VAL A 184 16.90 -50.26 39.59
N THR A 185 16.66 -48.96 39.77
CA THR A 185 17.23 -47.90 38.94
C THR A 185 18.66 -47.52 39.33
N ALA A 186 19.19 -47.99 40.46
CA ALA A 186 20.56 -47.74 40.88
C ALA A 186 21.59 -47.98 39.75
N PRO A 187 22.53 -47.04 39.54
CA PRO A 187 22.85 -45.89 40.40
C PRO A 187 22.01 -44.62 40.16
N LEU A 188 21.00 -44.65 39.29
CA LEU A 188 20.15 -43.49 38.99
C LEU A 188 19.08 -43.32 40.07
N SER A 189 18.97 -42.11 40.61
CA SER A 189 17.86 -41.71 41.47
C SER A 189 16.59 -41.49 40.66
N LEU A 190 15.45 -41.40 41.35
CA LEU A 190 14.18 -41.04 40.71
C LEU A 190 14.25 -39.67 40.02
N ALA A 191 15.01 -38.72 40.59
CA ALA A 191 15.21 -37.40 40.01
C ALA A 191 16.02 -37.45 38.71
N ASP A 192 17.05 -38.30 38.63
CA ASP A 192 17.88 -38.48 37.42
C ASP A 192 17.06 -38.98 36.22
N LEU A 193 15.95 -39.68 36.51
CA LEU A 193 14.99 -40.21 35.54
C LEU A 193 13.79 -39.29 35.32
N ARG A 194 13.78 -38.06 35.87
CA ARG A 194 12.61 -37.15 35.86
C ARG A 194 11.31 -37.89 36.25
N GLY A 195 11.39 -38.70 37.29
CA GLY A 195 10.31 -39.60 37.70
C GLY A 195 9.03 -38.84 38.04
N VAL A 196 7.92 -39.19 37.37
CA VAL A 196 6.60 -38.61 37.60
C VAL A 196 5.56 -39.67 37.92
N PHE A 197 4.59 -39.28 38.75
CA PHE A 197 3.49 -40.13 39.20
C PHE A 197 2.19 -39.55 38.64
N VAL A 198 1.41 -40.37 37.94
CA VAL A 198 0.21 -39.93 37.21
C VAL A 198 -0.92 -40.97 37.32
N ASP A 199 -2.14 -40.52 37.03
CA ASP A 199 -3.26 -41.40 36.72
C ASP A 199 -3.99 -40.94 35.45
N ALA A 200 -3.66 -41.58 34.33
CA ALA A 200 -4.27 -41.23 33.04
C ALA A 200 -5.76 -41.55 32.95
N ARG A 201 -6.29 -42.46 33.79
CA ARG A 201 -7.73 -42.77 33.78
C ARG A 201 -8.51 -41.68 34.52
N SER A 202 -7.98 -41.17 35.63
CA SER A 202 -8.57 -40.04 36.36
C SER A 202 -8.69 -38.81 35.47
N TRP A 203 -7.71 -38.54 34.59
CA TRP A 203 -7.82 -37.46 33.59
C TRP A 203 -9.01 -37.64 32.66
N LEU A 204 -9.22 -38.86 32.14
CA LEU A 204 -10.34 -39.15 31.24
C LEU A 204 -11.68 -39.07 31.97
N ALA A 205 -11.74 -39.53 33.23
CA ALA A 205 -12.93 -39.43 34.07
C ALA A 205 -13.29 -37.97 34.36
N ALA A 206 -12.29 -37.11 34.59
CA ALA A 206 -12.48 -35.69 34.87
C ALA A 206 -13.21 -34.93 33.73
N GLN A 207 -13.14 -35.42 32.48
CA GLN A 207 -13.79 -34.78 31.34
C GLN A 207 -15.32 -34.89 31.35
N GLY A 208 -15.87 -35.86 32.09
CA GLY A 208 -17.32 -36.08 32.24
C GLY A 208 -17.85 -35.85 33.65
N ALA A 209 -16.99 -35.40 34.57
CA ALA A 209 -17.32 -35.17 35.97
C ALA A 209 -17.94 -33.78 36.21
N ASP A 210 -18.64 -33.61 37.33
CA ASP A 210 -19.10 -32.29 37.77
C ASP A 210 -17.93 -31.47 38.37
N ASP A 211 -18.17 -30.19 38.69
CA ASP A 211 -17.10 -29.26 39.06
C ASP A 211 -16.35 -29.65 40.35
N GLU A 212 -17.02 -30.35 41.29
CA GLU A 212 -16.41 -30.79 42.56
C GLU A 212 -15.54 -32.03 42.32
N ASP A 213 -16.09 -33.08 41.68
CA ASP A 213 -15.36 -34.31 41.38
C ASP A 213 -14.22 -34.08 40.37
N ARG A 214 -14.41 -33.14 39.44
CA ARG A 214 -13.40 -32.83 38.41
C ARG A 214 -12.12 -32.28 39.02
N ALA A 215 -12.20 -31.46 40.07
CA ALA A 215 -11.02 -30.88 40.69
C ALA A 215 -10.14 -31.97 41.33
N ASP A 216 -10.77 -32.88 42.07
CA ASP A 216 -10.09 -34.01 42.74
C ASP A 216 -9.50 -34.97 41.71
N LEU A 217 -10.25 -35.30 40.64
CA LEU A 217 -9.77 -36.18 39.58
C LEU A 217 -8.57 -35.60 38.83
N LEU A 218 -8.52 -34.29 38.60
CA LEU A 218 -7.37 -33.63 37.95
C LEU A 218 -6.15 -33.61 38.87
N GLU A 219 -6.34 -33.42 40.17
CA GLU A 219 -5.25 -33.51 41.15
C GLU A 219 -4.65 -34.92 41.21
N ILE A 220 -5.49 -35.96 41.21
CA ILE A 220 -5.05 -37.36 41.14
C ILE A 220 -4.37 -37.67 39.81
N ALA A 221 -4.90 -37.14 38.71
CA ALA A 221 -4.39 -37.42 37.37
C ALA A 221 -2.97 -36.90 37.15
N ASN A 222 -2.71 -35.67 37.61
CA ASN A 222 -1.39 -35.03 37.60
C ASN A 222 -0.70 -35.03 36.21
N ILE A 223 -1.48 -34.83 35.14
CA ILE A 223 -0.98 -34.90 33.76
C ILE A 223 -0.12 -33.68 33.40
N GLY A 224 -0.37 -32.53 34.02
CA GLY A 224 0.52 -31.37 33.88
C GLY A 224 1.94 -31.67 34.33
N ALA A 225 2.14 -32.42 35.42
CA ALA A 225 3.49 -32.81 35.86
C ALA A 225 4.23 -33.67 34.83
N LEU A 226 3.53 -34.57 34.12
CA LEU A 226 4.11 -35.33 33.01
C LEU A 226 4.48 -34.41 31.85
N THR A 227 3.60 -33.47 31.50
CA THR A 227 3.83 -32.50 30.42
C THR A 227 5.02 -31.59 30.74
N ASP A 228 5.11 -31.10 31.97
CA ASP A 228 6.21 -30.28 32.48
C ASP A 228 7.53 -31.07 32.48
N ALA A 229 7.52 -32.32 32.93
CA ALA A 229 8.70 -33.17 32.89
C ALA A 229 9.18 -33.44 31.45
N LEU A 230 8.26 -33.61 30.50
CA LEU A 230 8.60 -33.73 29.08
C LEU A 230 9.16 -32.41 28.51
N ASN A 231 8.55 -31.27 28.81
CA ASN A 231 9.04 -29.94 28.40
C ASN A 231 10.46 -29.70 28.93
N ALA A 232 10.67 -29.92 30.23
CA ALA A 232 11.97 -29.79 30.88
C ALA A 232 13.00 -30.74 30.26
N PHE A 233 12.62 -31.98 29.96
CA PHE A 233 13.52 -32.96 29.39
C PHE A 233 13.94 -32.59 27.96
N ILE A 234 13.01 -32.11 27.14
CA ILE A 234 13.29 -31.60 25.78
C ILE A 234 14.26 -30.41 25.84
N ALA A 235 14.07 -29.51 26.81
CA ALA A 235 14.93 -28.35 27.01
C ALA A 235 16.35 -28.75 27.47
N GLU A 236 16.46 -29.61 28.49
CA GLU A 236 17.74 -30.12 29.01
C GLU A 236 18.57 -30.82 27.94
N ARG A 237 17.90 -31.63 27.10
CA ARG A 237 18.57 -32.31 25.97
C ARG A 237 18.93 -31.39 24.81
N GLY A 238 18.57 -30.10 24.88
CA GLY A 238 18.78 -29.15 23.79
C GLY A 238 18.03 -29.50 22.52
N LEU A 239 16.98 -30.32 22.61
CA LEU A 239 16.20 -30.79 21.46
C LEU A 239 15.41 -29.65 20.82
N ALA A 240 15.01 -28.65 21.62
CA ALA A 240 14.48 -27.37 21.14
C ALA A 240 15.48 -26.63 20.22
N GLY A 241 16.78 -26.85 20.39
CA GLY A 241 17.84 -26.28 19.54
C GLY A 241 17.77 -26.68 18.08
N ARG A 242 17.02 -27.74 17.73
CA ARG A 242 16.74 -28.11 16.34
C ARG A 242 15.96 -27.02 15.58
N LEU A 243 15.26 -26.14 16.28
CA LEU A 243 14.52 -25.02 15.70
C LEU A 243 15.37 -23.75 15.56
N SER A 244 16.53 -23.67 16.22
CA SER A 244 17.37 -22.47 16.22
C SER A 244 17.90 -22.12 14.83
N ALA A 245 18.46 -23.08 14.10
CA ALA A 245 19.02 -22.81 12.78
C ALA A 245 17.96 -22.34 11.75
N PRO A 246 16.79 -23.02 11.61
CA PRO A 246 15.70 -22.52 10.78
C PRO A 246 15.23 -21.11 11.14
N LEU A 247 15.09 -20.81 12.44
CA LEU A 247 14.68 -19.49 12.91
C LEU A 247 15.73 -18.41 12.61
N ILE A 248 17.02 -18.72 12.77
CA ILE A 248 18.11 -17.80 12.44
C ILE A 248 18.11 -17.50 10.94
N THR A 249 17.97 -18.51 10.09
CA THR A 249 17.89 -18.33 8.63
C THR A 249 16.68 -17.48 8.25
N MET A 250 15.48 -17.79 8.77
CA MET A 250 14.29 -16.99 8.50
C MET A 250 14.40 -15.54 9.01
N ARG A 251 15.06 -15.33 10.16
CA ARG A 251 15.35 -13.98 10.66
C ARG A 251 16.24 -13.21 9.69
N GLY A 252 17.31 -13.83 9.18
CA GLY A 252 18.20 -13.21 8.21
C GLY A 252 17.50 -12.84 6.90
N ILE A 253 16.63 -13.73 6.40
CA ILE A 253 15.81 -13.45 5.21
C ILE A 253 14.87 -12.25 5.46
N ALA A 254 14.19 -12.22 6.62
CA ALA A 254 13.31 -11.11 6.98
C ALA A 254 14.08 -9.79 7.14
N GLU A 255 15.24 -9.80 7.78
CA GLU A 255 16.12 -8.65 7.94
C GLU A 255 16.60 -8.11 6.57
N GLN A 256 17.04 -9.00 5.68
CA GLN A 256 17.46 -8.65 4.32
C GLN A 256 16.31 -8.06 3.50
N ALA A 257 15.12 -8.68 3.53
CA ALA A 257 13.94 -8.18 2.85
C ALA A 257 13.52 -6.79 3.37
N SER A 258 13.52 -6.60 4.69
CA SER A 258 13.24 -5.32 5.33
C SER A 258 14.23 -4.24 4.91
N ALA A 259 15.54 -4.54 4.88
CA ALA A 259 16.57 -3.60 4.47
C ALA A 259 16.43 -3.17 3.00
N LEU A 260 16.14 -4.12 2.10
CA LEU A 260 15.90 -3.85 0.68
C LEU A 260 14.72 -2.88 0.49
N LEU A 261 13.62 -3.08 1.22
CA LEU A 261 12.41 -2.25 1.09
C LEU A 261 12.50 -0.91 1.84
N SER A 262 13.27 -0.85 2.94
CA SER A 262 13.47 0.36 3.75
C SER A 262 14.38 1.38 3.10
N THR A 263 15.02 1.05 1.98
CA THR A 263 15.94 1.95 1.29
C THR A 263 15.17 3.17 0.75
N ASP A 264 15.44 4.34 1.33
CA ASP A 264 14.99 5.63 0.79
C ASP A 264 15.79 5.89 -0.50
N PHE A 265 15.12 5.89 -1.65
CA PHE A 265 15.75 6.17 -2.93
C PHE A 265 15.86 7.69 -3.15
N PRO A 266 17.08 8.28 -3.14
CA PRO A 266 17.26 9.71 -3.36
C PRO A 266 16.67 10.18 -4.69
N GLU A 267 16.69 9.33 -5.71
CA GLU A 267 16.18 9.62 -7.05
C GLU A 267 14.66 9.80 -7.05
N GLU A 268 13.91 8.96 -6.32
CA GLU A 268 12.45 9.11 -6.20
C GLU A 268 12.06 10.40 -5.47
N ARG A 269 12.78 10.74 -4.40
CA ARG A 269 12.58 12.01 -3.68
C ARG A 269 12.87 13.20 -4.58
N ALA A 270 13.95 13.13 -5.35
CA ALA A 270 14.32 14.13 -6.34
C ALA A 270 13.23 14.29 -7.43
N ALA A 271 12.66 13.18 -7.91
CA ALA A 271 11.58 13.21 -8.90
C ALA A 271 10.29 13.83 -8.34
N LEU A 272 9.86 13.45 -7.13
CA LEU A 272 8.71 14.08 -6.47
C LEU A 272 8.91 15.59 -6.30
N GLU A 273 10.11 16.01 -5.89
CA GLU A 273 10.45 17.42 -5.77
C GLU A 273 10.38 18.15 -7.14
N LEU A 274 10.88 17.55 -8.22
CA LEU A 274 10.76 18.12 -9.57
C LEU A 274 9.31 18.22 -10.03
N LEU A 275 8.49 17.19 -9.80
CA LEU A 275 7.07 17.19 -10.13
C LEU A 275 6.30 18.27 -9.36
N HIS A 276 6.56 18.42 -8.05
CA HIS A 276 5.97 19.49 -7.24
C HIS A 276 6.40 20.89 -7.69
N ARG A 277 7.67 21.07 -8.10
CA ARG A 277 8.16 22.33 -8.67
C ARG A 277 7.48 22.63 -10.01
N LYS A 278 7.38 21.64 -10.91
CA LYS A 278 6.68 21.76 -12.20
C LYS A 278 5.22 22.17 -11.97
N ARG A 279 4.51 21.48 -11.07
CA ARG A 279 3.13 21.80 -10.68
C ARG A 279 2.99 23.23 -10.17
N SER A 280 3.89 23.66 -9.29
CA SER A 280 3.88 25.01 -8.73
C SER A 280 4.09 26.08 -9.81
N ILE A 281 5.01 25.84 -10.75
CA ILE A 281 5.26 26.73 -11.90
C ILE A 281 4.01 26.84 -12.79
N LEU A 282 3.35 25.73 -13.10
CA LEU A 282 2.11 25.70 -13.89
C LEU A 282 0.97 26.45 -13.22
N LEU A 283 0.73 26.22 -11.92
CA LEU A 283 -0.31 26.93 -11.16
C LEU A 283 -0.04 28.44 -11.09
N ALA A 284 1.22 28.84 -10.88
CA ALA A 284 1.61 30.24 -10.85
C ALA A 284 1.37 30.92 -12.21
N SER A 285 1.71 30.24 -13.31
CA SER A 285 1.47 30.74 -14.67
C SER A 285 -0.03 30.85 -14.99
N ARG A 286 -0.83 29.84 -14.64
CA ARG A 286 -2.30 29.88 -14.74
C ARG A 286 -2.89 31.09 -14.03
N GLY A 287 -2.44 31.36 -12.80
CA GLY A 287 -2.90 32.50 -12.00
C GLY A 287 -2.52 33.86 -12.61
N ARG A 288 -1.27 34.01 -13.07
CA ARG A 288 -0.80 35.25 -13.73
C ARG A 288 -1.57 35.51 -15.01
N LEU A 289 -1.74 34.50 -15.86
CA LEU A 289 -2.46 34.63 -17.11
C LEU A 289 -3.93 35.01 -16.90
N ARG A 290 -4.62 34.37 -15.95
CA ARG A 290 -6.00 34.74 -15.58
C ARG A 290 -6.11 36.19 -15.10
N THR A 291 -5.13 36.65 -14.33
CA THR A 291 -5.08 38.03 -13.82
C THR A 291 -4.85 39.03 -14.95
N ALA A 292 -3.90 38.75 -15.85
CA ALA A 292 -3.64 39.57 -17.03
C ALA A 292 -4.89 39.69 -17.92
N MET A 293 -5.56 38.56 -18.18
CA MET A 293 -6.80 38.51 -18.96
C MET A 293 -7.94 39.28 -18.33
N SER A 294 -8.12 39.17 -17.01
CA SER A 294 -9.08 40.00 -16.26
C SER A 294 -8.85 41.49 -16.49
N GLY A 295 -7.59 41.92 -16.53
CA GLY A 295 -7.23 43.31 -16.82
C GLY A 295 -7.59 43.74 -18.24
N VAL A 296 -7.29 42.91 -19.23
CA VAL A 296 -7.61 43.18 -20.65
C VAL A 296 -9.12 43.29 -20.87
N ILE A 297 -9.90 42.31 -20.38
CA ILE A 297 -11.36 42.31 -20.60
C ILE A 297 -12.05 43.46 -19.86
N SER A 298 -11.60 43.81 -18.65
CA SER A 298 -12.17 44.92 -17.88
C SER A 298 -11.99 46.25 -18.58
N ARG A 299 -10.82 46.48 -19.21
CA ARG A 299 -10.60 47.68 -20.04
C ARG A 299 -11.52 47.71 -21.25
N ALA A 300 -11.64 46.60 -21.98
CA ALA A 300 -12.53 46.52 -23.14
C ALA A 300 -14.00 46.76 -22.78
N VAL A 301 -14.48 46.21 -21.66
CA VAL A 301 -15.85 46.44 -21.17
C VAL A 301 -16.06 47.91 -20.79
N ALA A 302 -15.10 48.54 -20.12
CA ALA A 302 -15.17 49.95 -19.75
C ALA A 302 -15.19 50.87 -20.99
N ASP A 303 -14.34 50.59 -21.99
CA ASP A 303 -14.29 51.36 -23.24
C ASP A 303 -15.61 51.27 -24.02
N ILE A 304 -16.19 50.06 -24.14
CA ILE A 304 -17.48 49.85 -24.81
C ILE A 304 -18.61 50.58 -24.06
N GLY A 305 -18.62 50.52 -22.73
CA GLY A 305 -19.57 51.26 -21.90
C GLY A 305 -19.48 52.77 -22.16
N LYS A 306 -18.27 53.33 -22.19
CA LYS A 306 -18.02 54.74 -22.47
C LYS A 306 -18.56 55.17 -23.83
N TYR A 307 -18.43 54.34 -24.88
CA TYR A 307 -19.02 54.66 -26.18
C TYR A 307 -20.55 54.75 -26.12
N GLY A 308 -21.19 53.93 -25.29
CA GLY A 308 -22.62 54.01 -25.03
C GLY A 308 -23.01 55.27 -24.26
N ASP A 309 -22.21 55.67 -23.28
CA ASP A 309 -22.40 56.93 -22.54
C ASP A 309 -22.30 58.15 -23.45
N GLU A 310 -21.33 58.20 -24.36
CA GLU A 310 -21.18 59.28 -25.36
C GLU A 310 -22.42 59.41 -26.26
N VAL A 311 -23.00 58.29 -26.70
CA VAL A 311 -24.25 58.30 -27.50
C VAL A 311 -25.45 58.73 -26.66
N ALA A 312 -25.51 58.29 -25.40
CA ALA A 312 -26.58 58.67 -24.49
C ALA A 312 -26.53 60.16 -24.11
N GLU A 313 -25.35 60.73 -23.89
CA GLU A 313 -25.18 62.16 -23.60
C GLU A 313 -25.60 63.04 -24.77
N ALA A 314 -25.41 62.58 -26.01
CA ALA A 314 -25.84 63.32 -27.20
C ALA A 314 -27.37 63.37 -27.41
N ILE A 315 -28.16 62.61 -26.64
CA ILE A 315 -29.63 62.66 -26.62
C ILE A 315 -30.05 63.91 -25.82
N GLU A 316 -29.97 65.08 -26.44
CA GLU A 316 -30.28 66.38 -25.85
C GLU A 316 -31.27 67.19 -26.70
N PRO A 317 -32.02 68.14 -26.09
CA PRO A 317 -32.90 69.03 -26.84
C PRO A 317 -32.14 69.79 -27.94
N GLY A 318 -32.68 69.81 -29.16
CA GLY A 318 -32.12 70.55 -30.30
C GLY A 318 -31.18 69.78 -31.23
N LYS A 319 -30.89 68.51 -30.95
CA LYS A 319 -30.22 67.59 -31.92
C LYS A 319 -31.26 66.97 -32.87
N THR A 320 -30.83 66.47 -34.03
CA THR A 320 -31.73 65.73 -34.94
C THR A 320 -31.53 64.21 -34.79
N GLU A 321 -32.51 63.42 -35.22
CA GLU A 321 -32.38 61.95 -35.30
C GLU A 321 -31.14 61.54 -36.11
N LYS A 322 -30.85 62.27 -37.19
CA LYS A 322 -29.66 62.06 -38.03
C LYS A 322 -28.34 62.27 -37.27
N ASP A 323 -28.30 63.20 -36.31
CA ASP A 323 -27.11 63.48 -35.51
C ASP A 323 -26.84 62.34 -34.51
N VAL A 324 -27.89 61.80 -33.88
CA VAL A 324 -27.78 60.67 -32.95
C VAL A 324 -27.46 59.37 -33.69
N GLU A 325 -28.05 59.13 -34.87
CA GLU A 325 -27.77 57.99 -35.74
C GLU A 325 -26.30 57.98 -36.21
N ALA A 326 -25.74 59.16 -36.54
CA ALA A 326 -24.36 59.31 -36.94
C ALA A 326 -23.38 58.99 -35.79
N LEU A 327 -23.67 59.48 -34.57
CA LEU A 327 -22.88 59.17 -33.37
C LEU A 327 -22.99 57.68 -32.98
N HIS A 328 -24.18 57.10 -33.06
CA HIS A 328 -24.37 55.67 -32.85
C HIS A 328 -23.55 54.83 -33.84
N SER A 329 -23.59 55.17 -35.13
CA SER A 329 -22.79 54.51 -36.17
C SER A 329 -21.28 54.63 -35.92
N ALA A 330 -20.82 55.77 -35.40
CA ALA A 330 -19.42 55.97 -35.04
C ALA A 330 -19.01 55.16 -33.80
N ALA A 331 -19.85 55.15 -32.77
CA ALA A 331 -19.66 54.33 -31.56
C ALA A 331 -19.61 52.83 -31.88
N GLN A 332 -20.46 52.36 -32.80
CA GLN A 332 -20.46 50.98 -33.28
C GLN A 332 -19.15 50.60 -33.99
N ARG A 333 -18.59 51.50 -34.82
CA ARG A 333 -17.28 51.30 -35.45
C ARG A 333 -16.15 51.26 -34.42
N ARG A 334 -16.16 52.16 -33.44
CA ARG A 334 -15.15 52.20 -32.36
C ARG A 334 -15.20 50.96 -31.49
N ALA A 335 -16.39 50.51 -31.13
CA ALA A 335 -16.57 49.31 -30.34
C ALA A 335 -16.14 48.04 -31.10
N SER A 336 -16.40 47.98 -32.40
CA SER A 336 -15.87 46.89 -33.26
C SER A 336 -14.34 46.90 -33.32
N ALA A 337 -13.72 48.09 -33.46
CA ALA A 337 -12.26 48.23 -33.42
C ALA A 337 -11.69 47.85 -32.04
N ARG A 338 -12.39 48.19 -30.95
CA ARG A 338 -11.98 47.81 -29.59
C ARG A 338 -12.05 46.31 -29.37
N SER A 339 -13.07 45.63 -29.89
CA SER A 339 -13.15 44.16 -29.87
C SER A 339 -11.98 43.50 -30.60
N ALA A 340 -11.54 44.05 -31.75
CA ALA A 340 -10.34 43.56 -32.44
C ALA A 340 -9.06 43.83 -31.64
N ALA A 341 -8.93 44.99 -31.00
CA ALA A 341 -7.78 45.28 -30.15
C ALA A 341 -7.74 44.41 -28.87
N LEU A 342 -8.89 44.07 -28.27
CA LEU A 342 -9.02 43.09 -27.18
C LEU A 342 -8.42 41.73 -27.59
N SER A 343 -8.60 41.34 -28.85
CA SER A 343 -8.06 40.11 -29.41
C SER A 343 -6.55 40.07 -29.42
N ASP A 344 -5.96 41.15 -29.94
CA ASP A 344 -4.52 41.29 -30.05
C ASP A 344 -3.88 41.42 -28.66
N GLU A 345 -4.51 42.16 -27.74
CA GLU A 345 -4.09 42.24 -26.34
C GLU A 345 -4.13 40.87 -25.63
N ALA A 346 -5.23 40.11 -25.80
CA ALA A 346 -5.36 38.78 -25.22
C ALA A 346 -4.30 37.82 -25.79
N ARG A 347 -4.09 37.86 -27.10
CA ARG A 347 -3.02 37.10 -27.76
C ARG A 347 -1.65 37.45 -27.17
N GLN A 348 -1.34 38.73 -27.03
CA GLN A 348 -0.06 39.19 -26.47
C GLN A 348 0.13 38.74 -25.01
N CYS A 349 -0.93 38.77 -24.19
CA CYS A 349 -0.87 38.25 -22.82
C CYS A 349 -0.56 36.75 -22.77
N ILE A 350 -1.20 35.95 -23.63
CA ILE A 350 -0.93 34.50 -23.74
C ILE A 350 0.51 34.24 -24.16
N GLU A 351 0.98 34.92 -25.20
CA GLU A 351 2.33 34.76 -25.72
C GLU A 351 3.39 35.11 -24.66
N THR A 352 3.17 36.19 -23.91
CA THR A 352 4.09 36.64 -22.86
C THR A 352 4.18 35.64 -21.70
N GLU A 353 3.03 35.21 -21.17
CA GLU A 353 3.00 34.28 -20.02
C GLU A 353 3.52 32.89 -20.38
N LEU A 354 3.23 32.40 -21.60
CA LEU A 354 3.71 31.10 -22.05
C LEU A 354 5.21 31.11 -22.36
N GLY A 355 5.74 32.23 -22.85
CA GLY A 355 7.19 32.41 -22.98
C GLY A 355 7.89 32.35 -21.62
N GLU A 356 7.33 33.00 -20.61
CA GLU A 356 7.87 32.95 -19.24
C GLU A 356 7.73 31.55 -18.62
N LEU A 357 6.59 30.90 -18.78
CA LEU A 357 6.36 29.52 -18.33
C LEU A 357 7.41 28.57 -18.91
N ARG A 358 7.66 28.66 -20.22
CA ARG A 358 8.68 27.86 -20.90
C ARG A 358 10.06 28.09 -20.29
N ARG A 359 10.46 29.35 -20.09
CA ARG A 359 11.74 29.71 -19.47
C ARG A 359 11.89 29.11 -18.07
N GLN A 360 10.84 29.16 -17.26
CA GLN A 360 10.83 28.58 -15.91
C GLN A 360 10.97 27.04 -15.95
N LEU A 361 10.35 26.38 -16.93
CA LEU A 361 10.43 24.92 -17.07
C LEU A 361 11.76 24.45 -17.67
N GLU A 362 12.36 25.20 -18.60
CA GLU A 362 13.73 24.98 -19.07
C GLU A 362 14.74 25.14 -17.91
N ALA A 363 14.59 26.17 -17.08
CA ALA A 363 15.41 26.34 -15.90
C ALA A 363 15.26 25.20 -14.87
N LEU A 364 14.04 24.65 -14.73
CA LEU A 364 13.79 23.47 -13.90
C LEU A 364 14.50 22.23 -14.46
N ARG A 365 14.44 22.02 -15.79
CA ARG A 365 15.13 20.93 -16.50
C ARG A 365 16.65 21.01 -16.38
N ASP A 366 17.20 22.21 -16.50
CA ASP A 366 18.66 22.42 -16.48
C ASP A 366 19.22 22.57 -15.04
N GLY A 367 18.33 22.51 -14.05
CA GLY A 367 18.67 22.52 -12.64
C GLY A 367 19.53 21.31 -12.22
N VAL A 368 20.28 21.47 -11.12
CA VAL A 368 21.20 20.45 -10.58
C VAL A 368 20.49 19.11 -10.37
N LEU A 369 19.32 19.16 -9.71
CA LEU A 369 18.52 17.98 -9.39
C LEU A 369 18.05 17.19 -10.63
N ALA A 370 17.69 17.90 -11.71
CA ALA A 370 17.25 17.27 -12.95
C ALA A 370 18.41 16.68 -13.77
N ARG A 371 19.60 17.27 -13.69
CA ARG A 371 20.83 16.72 -14.30
C ARG A 371 21.33 15.47 -13.60
N GLU A 372 21.26 15.46 -12.27
CA GLU A 372 21.58 14.27 -11.45
C GLU A 372 20.67 13.09 -11.82
N LEU A 373 19.35 13.33 -11.94
CA LEU A 373 18.39 12.31 -12.36
C LEU A 373 18.53 11.84 -13.81
N SER A 374 19.03 12.71 -14.69
CA SER A 374 19.22 12.40 -16.11
C SER A 374 20.55 11.68 -16.40
N GLY A 375 21.36 11.40 -15.36
CA GLY A 375 22.68 10.76 -15.50
C GLY A 375 23.69 11.61 -16.28
N GLN A 376 23.46 12.92 -16.44
CA GLN A 376 24.30 13.82 -17.24
C GLN A 376 25.48 14.43 -16.46
N VAL A 377 25.78 13.92 -15.26
CA VAL A 377 27.04 14.25 -14.58
C VAL A 377 28.15 13.42 -15.21
N GLU A 378 29.04 14.06 -15.96
CA GLU A 378 30.30 13.49 -16.45
C GLU A 378 31.10 12.93 -15.27
N GLY A 379 31.04 11.61 -15.06
CA GLY A 379 31.83 10.97 -14.01
C GLY A 379 31.46 9.52 -13.72
N GLY A 380 31.74 8.61 -14.67
CA GLY A 380 31.79 7.16 -14.43
C GLY A 380 30.87 6.34 -15.33
N ALA A 381 31.43 5.77 -16.41
CA ALA A 381 30.75 4.83 -17.31
C ALA A 381 30.95 3.36 -16.81
N PRO A 382 30.27 2.32 -17.37
CA PRO A 382 30.27 2.02 -18.80
C PRO A 382 28.90 1.79 -19.47
N ARG A 383 28.95 2.05 -20.78
CA ARG A 383 27.97 1.84 -21.86
C ARG A 383 27.56 0.36 -22.00
N ASP A 384 26.30 0.12 -22.35
CA ASP A 384 25.87 -0.66 -23.53
C ASP A 384 24.34 -0.72 -23.60
N ALA A 385 23.78 -0.33 -24.75
CA ALA A 385 22.52 -0.80 -25.36
C ALA A 385 21.92 0.31 -26.24
N ALA A 386 21.84 0.02 -27.54
CA ALA A 386 21.15 0.83 -28.54
C ALA A 386 19.66 0.96 -28.20
N LEU A 387 19.13 2.19 -28.28
CA LEU A 387 17.72 2.52 -28.11
C LEU A 387 17.02 2.49 -29.47
N GLY A 388 16.29 1.40 -29.74
CA GLY A 388 15.31 1.30 -30.82
C GLY A 388 13.94 1.84 -30.40
N ASP A 389 13.36 2.63 -31.31
CA ASP A 389 11.97 3.06 -31.50
C ASP A 389 11.12 3.57 -30.31
N TYR A 390 10.82 4.88 -30.38
CA TYR A 390 9.81 5.59 -29.60
C TYR A 390 8.39 5.29 -30.10
N ALA A 391 7.45 5.11 -29.17
CA ALA A 391 6.02 5.22 -29.44
C ALA A 391 5.53 6.70 -29.34
N PRO A 392 4.58 7.15 -30.18
CA PRO A 392 4.02 8.51 -30.17
C PRO A 392 2.93 8.74 -29.10
N PRO A 393 2.51 10.01 -28.83
CA PRO A 393 1.64 10.40 -27.72
C PRO A 393 0.16 9.96 -27.80
N ALA A 394 -0.49 9.97 -26.62
CA ALA A 394 -1.76 9.35 -26.23
C ALA A 394 -3.08 9.91 -26.83
N TRP A 395 -3.19 10.07 -28.14
CA TRP A 395 -4.51 10.17 -28.81
C TRP A 395 -4.70 9.20 -29.98
N GLN A 396 -3.75 8.29 -30.21
CA GLN A 396 -3.91 7.19 -31.16
C GLN A 396 -3.58 5.84 -30.54
N ALA A 397 -4.55 4.92 -30.68
CA ALA A 397 -4.47 3.46 -30.52
C ALA A 397 -4.41 2.86 -29.10
N ARG A 398 -5.55 2.31 -28.68
CA ARG A 398 -5.58 1.04 -27.94
C ARG A 398 -5.40 -0.11 -28.94
N SER A 399 -4.47 -1.03 -28.66
CA SER A 399 -4.70 -2.49 -28.75
C SER A 399 -3.54 -3.26 -28.08
N LYS A 400 -3.90 -4.40 -27.46
CA LYS A 400 -3.07 -5.42 -26.77
C LYS A 400 -2.05 -6.05 -27.74
N GLU A 401 -0.95 -6.69 -27.33
CA GLU A 401 -0.83 -7.91 -26.51
C GLU A 401 0.64 -8.19 -26.10
N GLU A 402 0.81 -9.06 -25.11
CA GLU A 402 1.98 -9.41 -24.29
C GLU A 402 3.24 -9.94 -25.01
N VAL A 403 4.42 -9.83 -24.37
CA VAL A 403 5.24 -10.94 -23.82
C VAL A 403 6.69 -10.47 -23.54
N LEU A 404 7.01 -10.40 -22.24
CA LEU A 404 8.28 -10.71 -21.56
C LEU A 404 9.63 -10.47 -22.27
N ALA A 405 10.43 -9.54 -21.72
CA ALA A 405 11.86 -9.72 -21.48
C ALA A 405 12.40 -8.65 -20.51
N ASP A 406 12.93 -9.11 -19.38
CA ASP A 406 13.99 -8.52 -18.57
C ASP A 406 13.84 -7.09 -18.04
N TRP A 407 13.53 -7.04 -16.75
CA TRP A 407 14.08 -6.13 -15.73
C TRP A 407 15.41 -5.46 -16.15
N PRO A 408 15.37 -4.20 -16.64
CA PRO A 408 15.71 -3.05 -15.80
C PRO A 408 14.88 -1.79 -16.17
N VAL A 409 13.55 -1.85 -15.96
CA VAL A 409 12.63 -0.74 -16.34
C VAL A 409 12.17 0.08 -15.13
N LYS A 410 12.33 -0.39 -13.88
CA LYS A 410 11.80 0.34 -12.71
C LYS A 410 12.58 1.61 -12.34
N ALA A 411 13.85 1.74 -12.75
CA ALA A 411 14.62 3.00 -12.68
C ALA A 411 14.28 3.98 -13.84
N LYS A 412 13.64 3.51 -14.93
CA LYS A 412 13.35 4.36 -16.10
C LYS A 412 12.28 5.41 -15.84
N LYS A 413 11.30 5.15 -14.96
CA LYS A 413 10.22 6.11 -14.66
C LYS A 413 10.73 7.39 -13.97
N VAL A 414 11.74 7.28 -13.10
CA VAL A 414 12.30 8.42 -12.38
C VAL A 414 13.15 9.30 -13.31
N GLY A 415 13.97 8.70 -14.17
CA GLY A 415 14.70 9.41 -15.23
C GLY A 415 13.78 10.03 -16.29
N ASN A 416 12.59 9.45 -16.51
CA ASN A 416 11.60 10.00 -17.43
C ASN A 416 11.02 11.34 -16.96
N VAL A 417 11.04 11.69 -15.66
CA VAL A 417 10.50 12.97 -15.19
C VAL A 417 11.24 14.16 -15.80
N ALA A 418 12.58 14.11 -15.83
CA ALA A 418 13.39 15.16 -16.45
C ALA A 418 13.20 15.19 -17.97
N LYS A 419 13.07 14.01 -18.60
CA LYS A 419 12.78 13.87 -20.02
C LYS A 419 11.41 14.41 -20.40
N GLU A 420 10.37 14.16 -19.61
CA GLU A 420 9.01 14.66 -19.80
C GLU A 420 8.94 16.17 -19.65
N ILE A 421 9.68 16.76 -18.69
CA ILE A 421 9.85 18.22 -18.59
C ILE A 421 10.51 18.75 -19.87
N GLY A 422 11.55 18.07 -20.37
CA GLY A 422 12.25 18.43 -21.60
C GLY A 422 11.42 18.31 -22.87
N GLU A 423 10.67 17.21 -23.04
CA GLU A 423 9.76 16.97 -24.15
C GLU A 423 8.59 17.96 -24.14
N TRP A 424 8.04 18.25 -22.95
CA TRP A 424 7.04 19.30 -22.80
C TRP A 424 7.60 20.66 -23.24
N ALA A 425 8.79 21.06 -22.78
CA ALA A 425 9.41 22.31 -23.20
C ALA A 425 9.75 22.34 -24.71
N ALA A 426 10.16 21.22 -25.28
CA ALA A 426 10.51 21.08 -26.70
C ALA A 426 9.29 21.16 -27.63
N ARG A 427 8.11 20.63 -27.22
CA ARG A 427 6.83 20.82 -27.94
C ARG A 427 6.44 22.29 -28.10
N TRP A 428 7.01 23.15 -27.27
CA TRP A 428 6.83 24.60 -27.24
C TRP A 428 7.97 25.39 -27.92
N ALA A 429 8.98 24.71 -28.48
CA ALA A 429 10.08 25.37 -29.17
C ALA A 429 9.68 25.88 -30.57
N THR A 430 10.11 27.11 -30.89
CA THR A 430 10.06 27.68 -32.24
C THR A 430 11.42 27.48 -32.92
N GLY A 431 11.42 27.25 -34.24
CA GLY A 431 12.55 26.69 -35.00
C GLY A 431 13.89 27.43 -34.90
N PRO A 432 14.98 26.82 -35.43
CA PRO A 432 16.36 27.17 -35.08
C PRO A 432 16.85 28.45 -35.77
N ALA A 433 16.49 29.60 -35.19
CA ALA A 433 17.21 30.87 -35.23
C ALA A 433 16.34 31.93 -34.52
N ALA A 434 16.54 32.16 -33.23
CA ALA A 434 15.76 33.18 -32.52
C ALA A 434 16.50 33.77 -31.31
N ASP A 435 17.65 34.40 -31.56
CA ASP A 435 17.93 35.67 -30.88
C ASP A 435 17.19 36.75 -31.67
N GLY A 436 16.04 37.21 -31.15
CA GLY A 436 15.40 38.45 -31.60
C GLY A 436 14.19 38.37 -32.54
N ALA A 437 13.76 37.19 -33.00
CA ALA A 437 12.47 37.05 -33.70
C ALA A 437 11.38 36.58 -32.72
N SER A 438 10.25 37.27 -32.66
CA SER A 438 9.15 36.93 -31.75
C SER A 438 8.76 35.46 -31.91
N ALA A 439 8.57 34.76 -30.79
CA ALA A 439 8.24 33.33 -30.72
C ALA A 439 6.93 32.93 -31.43
N PHE A 440 6.25 33.88 -32.07
CA PHE A 440 4.90 33.74 -32.62
C PHE A 440 4.69 34.51 -33.95
N GLY A 441 5.79 34.89 -34.63
CA GLY A 441 5.73 35.38 -36.01
C GLY A 441 5.19 34.31 -36.96
N ALA A 442 4.76 34.70 -38.17
CA ALA A 442 4.21 33.78 -39.19
C ALA A 442 5.16 32.64 -39.62
N THR A 443 6.43 32.69 -39.18
CA THR A 443 7.50 31.71 -39.33
C THR A 443 7.63 30.70 -38.18
N ALA A 444 6.80 30.77 -37.12
CA ALA A 444 6.73 29.73 -36.09
C ALA A 444 6.39 28.37 -36.72
N ALA A 445 6.96 27.27 -36.19
CA ALA A 445 6.74 25.93 -36.72
C ALA A 445 5.23 25.60 -36.73
N ARG A 446 4.62 25.66 -37.91
CA ARG A 446 3.19 25.35 -38.12
C ARG A 446 2.90 23.97 -37.53
N GLY A 447 2.07 23.93 -36.49
CA GLY A 447 1.62 22.69 -35.85
C GLY A 447 2.05 22.47 -34.39
N SER A 448 2.93 23.32 -33.83
CA SER A 448 3.25 23.26 -32.39
C SER A 448 2.04 23.61 -31.51
N ASP A 449 2.02 23.16 -30.26
CA ASP A 449 0.89 23.42 -29.35
C ASP A 449 0.77 24.92 -29.01
N ALA A 450 1.91 25.61 -28.97
CA ALA A 450 2.00 27.07 -28.88
C ALA A 450 1.34 27.77 -30.10
N HIS A 451 1.58 27.27 -31.32
CA HIS A 451 0.93 27.77 -32.54
C HIS A 451 -0.57 27.49 -32.54
N LYS A 452 -1.03 26.33 -32.05
CA LYS A 452 -2.47 26.00 -31.96
C LYS A 452 -3.20 26.89 -30.96
N ALA A 453 -2.60 27.17 -29.79
CA ALA A 453 -3.17 28.07 -28.79
C ALA A 453 -3.34 29.50 -29.35
N VAL A 454 -2.29 30.05 -29.96
CA VAL A 454 -2.33 31.38 -30.60
C VAL A 454 -3.27 31.41 -31.81
N TYR A 455 -3.32 30.34 -32.60
CA TYR A 455 -4.23 30.19 -33.73
C TYR A 455 -5.70 30.13 -33.29
N ASN A 456 -6.02 29.41 -32.21
CA ASN A 456 -7.38 29.31 -31.68
C ASN A 456 -7.85 30.64 -31.09
N VAL A 457 -6.97 31.37 -30.39
CA VAL A 457 -7.23 32.75 -29.92
C VAL A 457 -7.42 33.68 -31.13
N GLY A 458 -6.57 33.60 -32.15
CA GLY A 458 -6.72 34.39 -33.37
C GLY A 458 -7.98 34.06 -34.18
N LYS A 459 -8.41 32.80 -34.21
CA LYS A 459 -9.63 32.33 -34.90
C LYS A 459 -10.90 32.78 -34.19
N PHE A 460 -10.90 32.80 -32.86
CA PHE A 460 -12.00 33.33 -32.05
C PHE A 460 -12.31 34.79 -32.40
N PHE A 461 -11.26 35.58 -32.58
CA PHE A 461 -11.37 37.01 -32.80
C PHE A 461 -11.37 37.43 -34.28
N GLY A 462 -10.94 36.55 -35.19
CA GLY A 462 -10.88 36.78 -36.63
C GLY A 462 -12.15 36.45 -37.42
N VAL A 463 -13.15 35.77 -36.81
CA VAL A 463 -14.40 35.42 -37.50
C VAL A 463 -15.58 36.20 -36.92
N LYS A 464 -15.87 37.36 -37.54
CA LYS A 464 -17.11 38.16 -37.42
C LYS A 464 -17.78 38.17 -36.03
N PHE A 465 -17.10 38.71 -35.01
CA PHE A 465 -17.81 39.15 -33.83
C PHE A 465 -18.58 40.45 -34.15
N GLN A 466 -19.89 40.35 -34.35
CA GLN A 466 -20.81 41.46 -34.64
C GLN A 466 -21.86 41.53 -33.53
N PRO A 467 -21.57 42.11 -32.35
CA PRO A 467 -22.54 42.20 -31.25
C PRO A 467 -23.66 43.21 -31.56
N TRP A 468 -23.58 43.89 -32.70
CA TRP A 468 -24.50 44.95 -33.13
C TRP A 468 -25.67 44.43 -33.98
N GLY A 469 -25.77 43.12 -34.18
CA GLY A 469 -26.93 42.47 -34.76
C GLY A 469 -27.85 41.96 -33.67
N ALA A 470 -29.07 42.50 -33.57
CA ALA A 470 -30.16 42.13 -32.65
C ALA A 470 -30.18 42.74 -31.24
N VAL A 471 -29.25 43.63 -30.86
CA VAL A 471 -29.42 44.42 -29.63
C VAL A 471 -30.33 45.62 -29.89
N LYS A 472 -31.29 45.88 -29.00
CA LYS A 472 -32.33 46.93 -29.05
C LYS A 472 -31.80 48.37 -29.17
N VAL A 473 -30.51 48.60 -29.43
CA VAL A 473 -29.89 49.92 -29.55
C VAL A 473 -30.51 50.71 -30.70
N ALA A 474 -30.70 50.10 -31.89
CA ALA A 474 -31.33 50.79 -33.02
C ALA A 474 -32.79 51.20 -32.71
N ARG A 475 -33.50 50.41 -31.88
CA ARG A 475 -34.85 50.74 -31.42
C ARG A 475 -34.82 51.85 -30.36
N ALA A 476 -33.83 51.86 -29.47
CA ALA A 476 -33.63 52.90 -28.47
C ALA A 476 -33.18 54.22 -29.10
N VAL A 477 -32.28 54.18 -30.09
CA VAL A 477 -31.82 55.32 -30.90
C VAL A 477 -32.94 55.85 -31.79
N GLY A 478 -33.69 54.98 -32.47
CA GLY A 478 -34.86 55.39 -33.25
C GLY A 478 -36.01 55.94 -32.39
N ASN A 479 -36.21 55.41 -31.18
CA ASN A 479 -37.17 55.99 -30.23
C ASN A 479 -36.65 57.30 -29.63
N ALA A 480 -35.35 57.43 -29.38
CA ALA A 480 -34.71 58.68 -28.96
C ALA A 480 -34.84 59.74 -30.05
N GLY A 481 -34.56 59.40 -31.31
CA GLY A 481 -34.72 60.25 -32.48
C GLY A 481 -36.14 60.79 -32.63
N ARG A 482 -37.15 59.94 -32.39
CA ARG A 482 -38.58 60.35 -32.35
C ARG A 482 -38.93 61.28 -31.19
N VAL A 483 -38.39 61.04 -29.99
CA VAL A 483 -38.60 61.90 -28.81
C VAL A 483 -37.90 63.25 -28.99
N ILE A 484 -36.67 63.25 -29.52
CA ILE A 484 -35.91 64.47 -29.83
C ILE A 484 -36.57 65.27 -30.97
N SER A 485 -37.01 64.62 -32.04
CA SER A 485 -37.69 65.29 -33.16
C SER A 485 -39.09 65.78 -32.80
N ALA A 486 -39.82 65.11 -31.89
CA ALA A 486 -41.06 65.62 -31.33
C ALA A 486 -40.85 66.91 -30.50
N ILE A 487 -39.66 67.08 -29.89
CA ILE A 487 -39.28 68.29 -29.14
C ILE A 487 -38.75 69.39 -30.07
N GLY A 488 -38.00 69.04 -31.14
CA GLY A 488 -37.41 70.00 -32.09
C GLY A 488 -38.26 70.35 -33.31
N GLY A 489 -39.33 69.61 -33.58
CA GLY A 489 -40.13 69.67 -34.79
C GLY A 489 -41.45 70.44 -34.70
N VAL A 490 -41.52 71.53 -33.92
CA VAL A 490 -42.64 72.47 -33.98
C VAL A 490 -42.12 73.91 -33.98
N LEU A 491 -42.01 74.52 -35.15
CA LEU A 491 -42.18 75.96 -35.30
C LEU A 491 -43.42 76.20 -36.16
N ALA A 492 -44.58 76.31 -35.51
CA ALA A 492 -45.60 77.34 -35.79
C ALA A 492 -46.88 77.11 -34.96
N VAL A 493 -47.09 77.98 -33.96
CA VAL A 493 -48.41 78.42 -33.42
C VAL A 493 -49.30 77.38 -32.73
N VAL A 494 -49.13 77.24 -31.40
CA VAL A 494 -50.16 77.33 -30.32
C VAL A 494 -49.34 77.51 -29.02
N ALA A 495 -48.92 78.72 -28.61
CA ALA A 495 -49.69 79.68 -27.82
C ALA A 495 -50.47 79.06 -26.64
N GLN A 496 -49.96 79.30 -25.43
CA GLN A 496 -50.71 79.29 -24.16
C GLN A 496 -51.40 77.97 -23.72
N ILE A 497 -51.01 77.51 -22.51
CA ILE A 497 -51.77 76.65 -21.58
C ILE A 497 -51.60 75.13 -21.75
N ALA A 498 -50.69 74.55 -20.96
CA ALA A 498 -50.85 73.36 -20.11
C ALA A 498 -49.47 72.88 -19.62
N GLU A 499 -49.04 73.42 -18.48
CA GLU A 499 -48.82 72.67 -17.23
C GLU A 499 -47.48 71.95 -17.13
N ASP A 500 -46.74 72.25 -16.05
CA ASP A 500 -45.47 71.64 -15.61
C ASP A 500 -45.47 70.08 -15.64
N ARG A 501 -46.64 69.44 -15.79
CA ARG A 501 -46.81 68.00 -15.98
C ARG A 501 -46.27 67.46 -17.32
N GLN A 502 -46.30 68.22 -18.41
CA GLN A 502 -45.76 67.76 -19.70
C GLN A 502 -44.23 67.86 -19.78
N GLN A 503 -43.63 68.86 -19.11
CA GLN A 503 -42.17 68.96 -19.02
C GLN A 503 -41.55 67.78 -18.28
N GLU A 504 -42.18 67.32 -17.19
CA GLU A 504 -41.71 66.15 -16.44
C GLU A 504 -41.82 64.86 -17.27
N GLN A 505 -42.90 64.69 -18.04
CA GLN A 505 -43.06 63.56 -18.96
C GLN A 505 -42.01 63.55 -20.08
N HIS A 506 -41.71 64.72 -20.68
CA HIS A 506 -40.65 64.84 -21.68
C HIS A 506 -39.26 64.55 -21.10
N ARG A 507 -38.98 65.03 -19.89
CA ARG A 507 -37.72 64.77 -19.17
C ARG A 507 -37.55 63.28 -18.87
N LEU A 508 -38.63 62.61 -18.46
CA LEU A 508 -38.64 61.15 -18.24
C LEU A 508 -38.43 60.37 -19.54
N GLN A 509 -39.02 60.79 -20.66
CA GLN A 509 -38.83 60.14 -21.96
C GLN A 509 -37.38 60.26 -22.46
N LEU A 510 -36.77 61.43 -22.34
CA LEU A 510 -35.35 61.61 -22.67
C LEU A 510 -34.46 60.76 -21.74
N ARG A 511 -34.72 60.75 -20.44
CA ARG A 511 -33.97 59.91 -19.48
C ARG A 511 -34.06 58.43 -19.83
N ASN A 512 -35.27 57.93 -20.10
CA ASN A 512 -35.49 56.53 -20.47
C ASN A 512 -34.81 56.16 -21.80
N ALA A 513 -34.75 57.09 -22.77
CA ALA A 513 -34.03 56.89 -24.01
C ALA A 513 -32.51 56.78 -23.79
N ARG A 514 -31.94 57.67 -22.96
CA ARG A 514 -30.52 57.63 -22.54
C ARG A 514 -30.18 56.34 -21.82
N ASP A 515 -30.99 55.97 -20.83
CA ASP A 515 -30.82 54.75 -20.04
C ASP A 515 -30.94 53.49 -20.91
N GLY A 516 -31.84 53.50 -21.89
CA GLY A 516 -31.96 52.42 -22.87
C GLY A 516 -30.72 52.24 -23.75
N VAL A 517 -30.08 53.32 -24.19
CA VAL A 517 -28.82 53.26 -24.94
C VAL A 517 -27.68 52.75 -24.05
N ARG A 518 -27.53 53.28 -22.83
CA ARG A 518 -26.50 52.83 -21.88
C ARG A 518 -26.64 51.35 -21.55
N SER A 519 -27.86 50.90 -21.23
CA SER A 519 -28.15 49.49 -20.93
C SER A 519 -27.75 48.60 -22.10
N ALA A 520 -28.10 48.98 -23.34
CA ALA A 520 -27.83 48.16 -24.49
C ALA A 520 -26.32 48.02 -24.82
N TYR A 521 -25.53 49.09 -24.64
CA TYR A 521 -24.07 49.00 -24.75
C TYR A 521 -23.44 48.19 -23.61
N ARG A 522 -23.94 48.35 -22.38
CA ARG A 522 -23.51 47.56 -21.22
C ARG A 522 -23.80 46.06 -21.41
N ASP A 523 -25.00 45.71 -21.86
CA ASP A 523 -25.39 44.32 -22.12
C ASP A 523 -24.52 43.70 -23.22
N SER A 524 -24.21 44.47 -24.26
CA SER A 524 -23.27 44.06 -25.31
C SER A 524 -21.86 43.82 -24.76
N ALA A 525 -21.36 44.69 -23.89
CA ALA A 525 -20.05 44.53 -23.27
C ALA A 525 -19.98 43.30 -22.34
N LEU A 526 -21.05 43.04 -21.58
CA LEU A 526 -21.16 41.85 -20.73
C LEU A 526 -21.23 40.56 -21.55
N SER A 527 -21.90 40.57 -22.71
CA SER A 527 -21.91 39.43 -23.64
C SER A 527 -20.51 39.14 -24.21
N VAL A 528 -19.75 40.18 -24.57
CA VAL A 528 -18.33 40.04 -24.98
C VAL A 528 -17.52 39.39 -23.87
N GLN A 529 -17.69 39.88 -22.63
CA GLN A 529 -16.99 39.34 -21.46
C GLN A 529 -17.33 37.89 -21.19
N ALA A 530 -18.61 37.50 -21.28
CA ALA A 530 -19.03 36.12 -21.06
C ALA A 530 -18.42 35.17 -22.11
N ALA A 531 -18.53 35.51 -23.39
CA ALA A 531 -17.96 34.70 -24.48
C ALA A 531 -16.43 34.58 -24.39
N PHE A 532 -15.76 35.66 -23.99
CA PHE A 532 -14.32 35.66 -23.74
C PHE A 532 -13.95 34.66 -22.64
N TRP A 533 -14.63 34.72 -21.49
CA TRP A 533 -14.32 33.84 -20.36
C TRP A 533 -14.62 32.38 -20.65
N GLU A 534 -15.74 32.07 -21.30
CA GLU A 534 -16.08 30.69 -21.68
C GLU A 534 -14.93 30.02 -22.46
N GLN A 535 -14.39 30.71 -23.47
CA GLN A 535 -13.30 30.17 -24.28
C GLN A 535 -11.96 30.17 -23.57
N PHE A 536 -11.69 31.21 -22.77
CA PHE A 536 -10.46 31.26 -22.00
C PHE A 536 -10.42 30.15 -20.94
N GLU A 537 -11.54 29.82 -20.29
CA GLU A 537 -11.63 28.69 -19.37
C GLU A 537 -11.47 27.34 -20.09
N SER A 538 -12.05 27.18 -21.29
CA SER A 538 -11.81 26.00 -22.12
C SER A 538 -10.31 25.83 -22.41
N PHE A 539 -9.62 26.92 -22.78
CA PHE A 539 -8.18 26.91 -22.98
C PHE A 539 -7.42 26.55 -21.69
N LEU A 540 -7.80 27.15 -20.54
CA LEU A 540 -7.14 26.84 -19.27
C LEU A 540 -7.31 25.36 -18.90
N GLY A 541 -8.49 24.78 -19.14
CA GLY A 541 -8.76 23.37 -18.90
C GLY A 541 -7.92 22.47 -19.81
N ASP A 542 -7.95 22.71 -21.12
CA ASP A 542 -7.21 21.90 -22.09
C ASP A 542 -5.70 21.96 -21.86
N PHE A 543 -5.18 23.12 -21.43
CA PHE A 543 -3.74 23.36 -21.31
C PHE A 543 -3.16 23.09 -19.92
N TYR A 544 -3.73 23.71 -18.87
CA TYR A 544 -3.19 23.58 -17.52
C TYR A 544 -3.75 22.35 -16.81
N ASP A 545 -5.07 22.14 -16.88
CA ASP A 545 -5.69 21.11 -16.05
C ASP A 545 -5.32 19.69 -16.52
N SER A 546 -5.17 19.48 -17.84
CA SER A 546 -4.66 18.22 -18.39
C SER A 546 -3.24 17.88 -17.90
N GLU A 547 -2.33 18.86 -17.89
CA GLU A 547 -0.95 18.66 -17.45
C GLU A 547 -0.85 18.52 -15.92
N LEU A 548 -1.67 19.27 -15.17
CA LEU A 548 -1.76 19.15 -13.71
C LEU A 548 -2.28 17.76 -13.31
N LEU A 549 -3.29 17.23 -14.01
CA LEU A 549 -3.79 15.87 -13.80
C LEU A 549 -2.71 14.81 -14.07
N ALA A 550 -1.97 14.93 -15.17
CA ALA A 550 -0.87 14.01 -15.47
C ALA A 550 0.23 14.04 -14.38
N ILE A 551 0.55 15.22 -13.84
CA ILE A 551 1.48 15.35 -12.72
C ILE A 551 0.92 14.69 -11.46
N ASP A 552 -0.34 14.93 -11.14
CA ASP A 552 -0.98 14.38 -9.93
C ASP A 552 -1.03 12.82 -10.01
N GLU A 553 -1.35 12.23 -11.17
CA GLU A 553 -1.29 10.77 -11.40
C GLU A 553 0.12 10.19 -11.19
N LEU A 554 1.16 10.87 -11.70
CA LEU A 554 2.55 10.44 -11.51
C LEU A 554 3.01 10.53 -10.05
N VAL A 555 2.58 11.59 -9.34
CA VAL A 555 2.85 11.76 -7.90
C VAL A 555 2.15 10.66 -7.11
N GLU A 556 0.89 10.35 -7.42
CA GLU A 556 0.13 9.29 -6.77
C GLU A 556 0.78 7.91 -6.98
N ASP A 557 1.21 7.57 -8.20
CA ASP A 557 1.95 6.32 -8.49
C ASP A 557 3.25 6.21 -7.66
N LEU A 558 4.02 7.29 -7.57
CA LEU A 558 5.29 7.31 -6.82
C LEU A 558 5.07 7.24 -5.30
N VAL A 559 4.08 7.96 -4.76
CA VAL A 559 3.75 7.95 -3.33
C VAL A 559 3.13 6.61 -2.91
N GLY A 560 2.26 6.03 -3.74
CA GLY A 560 1.66 4.71 -3.52
C GLY A 560 2.74 3.64 -3.37
N LYS A 561 3.66 3.56 -4.33
CA LYS A 561 4.79 2.60 -4.30
C LYS A 561 5.69 2.78 -3.09
N ARG A 562 6.00 4.01 -2.71
CA ARG A 562 6.79 4.28 -1.50
C ARG A 562 6.08 3.78 -0.24
N THR A 563 4.77 3.97 -0.18
CA THR A 563 3.94 3.53 0.96
C THR A 563 3.87 2.01 1.02
N GLU A 564 3.67 1.34 -0.11
CA GLU A 564 3.68 -0.12 -0.21
C GLU A 564 5.03 -0.72 0.22
N ARG A 565 6.16 -0.18 -0.27
CA ARG A 565 7.48 -0.64 0.16
C ARG A 565 7.70 -0.46 1.65
N ARG A 566 7.30 0.68 2.22
CA ARG A 566 7.39 0.92 3.67
C ARG A 566 6.54 -0.08 4.46
N SER A 567 5.29 -0.31 4.04
CA SER A 567 4.43 -1.31 4.68
C SER A 567 5.00 -2.72 4.56
N GLY A 568 5.63 -3.05 3.43
CA GLY A 568 6.34 -4.31 3.24
C GLY A 568 7.52 -4.44 4.20
N ALA A 569 8.35 -3.40 4.34
CA ALA A 569 9.46 -3.37 5.27
C ALA A 569 9.00 -3.58 6.73
N ASP A 570 7.96 -2.87 7.17
CA ASP A 570 7.39 -3.01 8.51
C ASP A 570 6.88 -4.44 8.77
N SER A 571 6.29 -5.09 7.75
CA SER A 571 5.85 -6.49 7.83
C SER A 571 7.02 -7.45 8.04
N PHE A 572 8.10 -7.31 7.27
CA PHE A 572 9.32 -8.11 7.44
C PHE A 572 10.01 -7.85 8.78
N GLN A 573 10.03 -6.60 9.27
CA GLN A 573 10.54 -6.27 10.60
C GLN A 573 9.72 -6.97 11.71
N SER A 574 8.40 -7.04 11.57
CA SER A 574 7.55 -7.78 12.51
C SER A 574 7.87 -9.29 12.53
N MET A 575 8.11 -9.87 11.35
CA MET A 575 8.52 -11.28 11.21
C MET A 575 9.91 -11.53 11.81
N GLU A 576 10.86 -10.62 11.61
CA GLU A 576 12.19 -10.66 12.23
C GLU A 576 12.10 -10.66 13.76
N GLN A 577 11.29 -9.77 14.34
CA GLN A 577 11.07 -9.70 15.79
C GLN A 577 10.42 -10.98 16.34
N ARG A 578 9.47 -11.56 15.60
CA ARG A 578 8.87 -12.87 15.95
C ARG A 578 9.91 -13.97 15.97
N ALA A 579 10.79 -14.04 14.96
CA ALA A 579 11.89 -14.99 14.93
C ALA A 579 12.84 -14.81 16.12
N ALA A 580 13.23 -13.57 16.42
CA ALA A 580 14.10 -13.24 17.56
C ALA A 580 13.49 -13.68 18.90
N LYS A 581 12.18 -13.44 19.11
CA LYS A 581 11.46 -13.88 20.31
C LYS A 581 11.46 -15.41 20.47
N LEU A 582 11.24 -16.15 19.39
CA LEU A 582 11.28 -17.62 19.42
C LEU A 582 12.69 -18.14 19.72
N ILE A 583 13.74 -17.52 19.16
CA ILE A 583 15.15 -17.87 19.46
C ILE A 583 15.47 -17.63 20.94
N ASP A 584 15.02 -16.50 21.49
CA ASP A 584 15.22 -16.16 22.91
C ASP A 584 14.52 -17.15 23.84
N GLN A 585 13.28 -17.54 23.52
CA GLN A 585 12.55 -18.58 24.27
C GLN A 585 13.30 -19.91 24.31
N ILE A 586 13.87 -20.34 23.18
CA ILE A 586 14.68 -21.57 23.11
C ILE A 586 15.96 -21.44 23.95
N THR A 587 16.62 -20.29 23.88
CA THR A 587 17.93 -20.06 24.52
C THR A 587 17.81 -19.90 26.03
N THR A 588 16.85 -19.10 26.49
CA THR A 588 16.62 -18.84 27.92
C THR A 588 16.24 -20.12 28.66
N LYS A 589 15.41 -20.98 28.06
CA LYS A 589 15.04 -22.27 28.67
C LYS A 589 16.19 -23.26 28.76
N ARG A 590 17.11 -23.22 27.80
CA ARG A 590 18.34 -24.01 27.86
C ARG A 590 19.25 -23.59 29.02
N LEU A 591 19.26 -22.29 29.38
CA LEU A 591 20.05 -21.75 30.49
C LEU A 591 19.40 -22.00 31.87
N GLN A 592 18.08 -22.14 31.92
CA GLN A 592 17.33 -22.46 33.15
C GLN A 592 17.29 -23.95 33.48
N ALA A 593 17.57 -24.83 32.50
CA ALA A 593 17.76 -26.25 32.78
C ALA A 593 18.99 -26.43 33.70
N PRO A 594 18.88 -27.15 34.83
CA PRO A 594 20.00 -27.33 35.75
C PRO A 594 21.19 -27.93 34.99
N ALA A 595 22.37 -27.33 35.15
CA ALA A 595 23.61 -27.95 34.69
C ALA A 595 23.79 -29.26 35.48
N ALA A 596 23.69 -30.38 34.76
CA ALA A 596 23.84 -31.73 35.30
C ALA A 596 25.17 -31.93 36.04
#